data_AF-A0A7Z2ZKS8-F1
#
_entry.id   AF-A0A7Z2ZKS8-F1
#
_cell.length_a   1.000
_cell.length_b   1.000
_cell.length_c   1.000
_cell.angle_alpha   90.00
_cell.angle_beta   90.00
_cell.angle_gamma   90.00
#
_symmetry.space_group_name_H-M   'P 1'
#
loop_
_entity.id
_entity.type
_entity.pdbx_description
1 polymer ?
#
loop_
_entity_poly.entity_id
_entity_poly.type
_entity_poly.pdbx_seq_one_letter_code
_entity_poly.pdbx_strand_id
1 'polypeptide(L)'
;MANNKRKQQKPHSPATASEQADKPVTLKDRLGAGVVEKLKQQAESMKLEEAKQREIKRIEAETAKIAEQKLKEKDFEYLLNNSTADWKKYN
;
A
#
# COMPACT_ATOMS: atom_id res chain seq x y z
N MET A 1 77.63 17.19 34.23
CA MET A 1 76.52 18.11 34.57
C MET A 1 75.23 17.44 34.09
N ALA A 2 74.62 16.55 34.86
CA ALA A 2 73.75 16.79 36.02
C ALA A 2 72.42 17.48 35.68
N ASN A 3 71.38 16.63 35.62
CA ASN A 3 69.96 16.80 35.97
C ASN A 3 69.15 18.00 35.44
N ASN A 4 68.00 17.66 34.82
CA ASN A 4 66.76 18.09 35.46
C ASN A 4 65.60 17.11 35.24
N LYS A 5 65.22 16.41 36.32
CA LYS A 5 63.95 15.72 36.49
C LYS A 5 62.86 16.76 36.76
N ARG A 6 61.81 16.80 35.94
CA ARG A 6 60.49 17.24 36.41
C ARG A 6 59.45 16.21 35.98
N LYS A 7 59.13 15.31 36.93
CA LYS A 7 57.76 14.82 37.13
C LYS A 7 56.82 16.02 37.10
N GLN A 8 55.67 15.92 36.44
CA GLN A 8 54.34 16.45 36.83
C GLN A 8 53.32 15.70 35.96
N GLN A 9 52.73 14.63 36.51
CA GLN A 9 51.32 14.57 36.93
C GLN A 9 50.37 14.17 35.79
N LYS A 10 49.93 12.90 35.85
CA LYS A 10 48.74 12.40 35.15
C LYS A 10 47.50 13.04 35.79
N PRO A 11 46.61 13.70 35.04
CA PRO A 11 45.22 13.80 35.45
C PRO A 11 44.48 12.52 35.02
N HIS A 12 44.04 11.83 36.05
CA HIS A 12 42.92 10.90 36.13
C HIS A 12 41.90 11.03 34.99
N SER A 13 41.65 9.93 34.26
CA SER A 13 40.37 9.74 33.57
C SER A 13 39.31 9.33 34.59
N PRO A 14 38.12 9.92 34.56
CA PRO A 14 36.89 9.19 34.67
C PRO A 14 36.32 8.95 33.26
N ALA A 15 35.99 7.69 33.00
CA ALA A 15 35.25 7.25 31.83
C ALA A 15 33.80 7.78 31.86
N THR A 16 33.09 7.53 30.75
CA THR A 16 31.64 7.72 30.50
C THR A 16 31.28 9.14 30.00
N ALA A 17 30.58 9.36 28.89
CA ALA A 17 29.79 8.50 28.03
C ALA A 17 29.77 9.11 26.61
N SER A 18 30.29 8.38 25.62
CA SER A 18 30.01 8.68 24.20
C SER A 18 29.83 7.39 23.40
N GLU A 19 29.23 6.37 24.03
CA GLU A 19 28.87 5.09 23.41
C GLU A 19 27.35 4.87 23.44
N GLN A 20 26.59 5.94 23.24
CA GLN A 20 25.13 5.88 23.12
C GLN A 20 24.63 6.43 21.78
N ALA A 21 25.53 6.82 20.87
CA ALA A 21 25.16 7.38 19.56
C ALA A 21 24.79 6.32 18.51
N ASP A 22 25.04 5.03 18.75
CA ASP A 22 24.80 3.93 17.79
C ASP A 22 23.87 2.84 18.35
N LYS A 23 22.88 3.20 19.16
CA LYS A 23 21.72 2.30 19.32
C LYS A 23 20.76 2.62 18.17
N PRO A 24 20.47 1.66 17.26
CA PRO A 24 19.43 1.88 16.27
C PRO A 24 18.14 2.10 17.04
N VAL A 25 17.68 3.36 17.10
CA VAL A 25 16.39 3.70 17.70
C VAL A 25 15.38 2.93 16.87
N THR A 26 14.89 1.82 17.42
CA THR A 26 13.95 0.98 16.69
C THR A 26 12.70 1.82 16.47
N LEU A 27 12.02 1.65 15.33
CA LEU A 27 10.81 2.43 15.01
C LEU A 27 9.78 2.43 16.17
N LYS A 28 9.80 1.36 16.99
CA LYS A 28 9.00 1.19 18.20
C LYS A 28 9.35 2.19 19.31
N ASP A 29 10.63 2.53 19.49
CA ASP A 29 11.10 3.49 20.50
C ASP A 29 10.77 4.94 20.14
N ARG A 30 10.64 5.29 18.85
CA ARG A 30 10.20 6.62 18.42
C ARG A 30 8.68 6.82 18.48
N LEU A 31 7.92 5.77 18.14
CA LEU A 31 6.47 5.88 17.98
C LEU A 31 5.69 5.51 19.26
N GLY A 32 6.29 4.77 20.20
CA GLY A 32 5.58 4.27 21.36
C GLY A 32 4.59 3.16 20.99
N ALA A 33 4.44 2.16 21.87
CA ALA A 33 3.65 0.97 21.59
C ALA A 33 2.21 1.26 21.15
N GLY A 34 1.57 2.29 21.74
CA GLY A 34 0.20 2.69 21.42
C GLY A 34 0.02 3.28 20.01
N VAL A 35 1.03 3.94 19.43
CA VAL A 35 0.93 4.45 18.05
C VAL A 35 1.17 3.33 17.05
N VAL A 36 2.08 2.40 17.37
CA VAL A 36 2.31 1.20 16.54
C VAL A 36 1.05 0.35 16.45
N GLU A 37 0.30 0.22 17.55
CA GLU A 37 -0.96 -0.52 17.57
C GLU A 37 -2.05 0.17 16.74
N LYS A 38 -2.18 1.50 16.84
CA LYS A 38 -3.07 2.28 15.96
C LYS A 38 -2.69 2.16 14.49
N LEU A 39 -1.39 2.18 14.17
CA LEU A 39 -0.91 2.00 12.79
C LEU A 39 -1.26 0.62 12.24
N LYS A 40 -1.16 -0.42 13.07
CA LYS A 40 -1.57 -1.78 12.67
C LYS A 40 -3.07 -1.85 12.42
N GLN A 41 -3.88 -1.26 13.29
CA GLN A 41 -5.33 -1.20 13.11
C GLN A 41 -5.71 -0.45 11.82
N GLN A 42 -5.05 0.68 11.53
CA GLN A 42 -5.23 1.41 10.28
C GLN A 42 -4.75 0.63 9.06
N ALA A 43 -3.62 -0.08 9.15
CA ALA A 43 -3.12 -0.91 8.07
C ALA A 43 -4.07 -2.09 7.78
N GLU A 44 -4.65 -2.70 8.81
CA GLU A 44 -5.67 -3.74 8.66
C GLU A 44 -6.97 -3.19 8.05
N SER A 45 -7.44 -2.02 8.49
CA SER A 45 -8.63 -1.39 7.91
C SER A 45 -8.41 -1.05 6.43
N MET A 46 -7.26 -0.50 6.07
CA MET A 46 -6.92 -0.18 4.67
C MET A 46 -6.83 -1.43 3.80
N LYS A 47 -6.28 -2.53 4.30
CA LYS A 47 -6.24 -3.81 3.56
C LYS A 47 -7.64 -4.36 3.29
N LEU A 48 -8.54 -4.29 4.27
CA LEU A 48 -9.92 -4.72 4.12
C LEU A 48 -10.67 -3.85 3.10
N GLU A 49 -10.42 -2.54 3.12
CA GLU A 49 -11.02 -1.59 2.21
C GLU A 49 -10.50 -1.76 0.78
N GLU A 50 -9.20 -2.01 0.61
CA GLU A 50 -8.62 -2.32 -0.69
C GLU A 50 -9.15 -3.64 -1.26
N ALA A 51 -9.32 -4.67 -0.42
CA ALA A 51 -9.95 -5.93 -0.83
C ALA A 51 -11.39 -5.72 -1.31
N LYS A 52 -12.19 -4.92 -0.59
CA LYS A 52 -13.56 -4.56 -1.00
C LYS A 52 -13.57 -3.81 -2.34
N GLN A 53 -12.67 -2.85 -2.53
CA GLN A 53 -12.58 -2.09 -3.78
C GLN A 53 -12.22 -2.98 -4.98
N ARG A 54 -11.33 -3.97 -4.79
CA ARG A 54 -11.01 -4.94 -5.84
C ARG A 54 -12.20 -5.82 -6.21
N GLU A 55 -12.99 -6.22 -5.22
CA GLU A 55 -14.19 -7.03 -5.45
C GLU A 55 -15.29 -6.23 -6.16
N ILE A 56 -15.54 -4.99 -5.74
CA ILE A 56 -16.51 -4.10 -6.40
C ILE A 56 -16.15 -3.91 -7.88
N LYS A 57 -14.87 -3.65 -8.19
CA LYS A 57 -14.41 -3.51 -9.58
C LYS A 57 -14.61 -4.77 -10.42
N ARG A 58 -14.50 -5.97 -9.81
CA ARG A 58 -14.79 -7.23 -10.51
C ARG A 58 -16.27 -7.36 -10.84
N ILE A 59 -17.13 -7.08 -9.87
CA ILE A 59 -18.58 -7.13 -10.05
C ILE A 59 -19.04 -6.10 -11.08
N GLU A 60 -18.49 -4.88 -11.06
CA GLU A 60 -18.78 -3.84 -12.06
C GLU A 60 -18.37 -4.25 -13.47
N ALA A 61 -17.20 -4.89 -13.64
CA ALA A 61 -16.76 -5.37 -14.93
C ALA A 61 -17.65 -6.50 -15.48
N GLU A 62 -18.12 -7.40 -14.61
CA GLU A 62 -19.04 -8.48 -15.01
C GLU A 62 -20.43 -7.95 -15.34
N THR A 63 -20.96 -7.04 -14.53
CA THR A 63 -22.27 -6.42 -14.78
C THR A 63 -22.27 -5.58 -16.06
N ALA A 64 -21.18 -4.86 -16.37
CA ALA A 64 -21.02 -4.14 -17.63
C ALA A 64 -21.04 -5.07 -18.84
N LYS A 65 -20.33 -6.21 -18.78
CA LYS A 65 -20.33 -7.22 -19.85
C LYS A 65 -21.73 -7.81 -20.07
N ILE A 66 -22.43 -8.13 -18.98
CA ILE A 66 -23.79 -8.67 -19.05
C ILE A 66 -24.77 -7.62 -19.60
N ALA A 67 -24.62 -6.35 -19.20
CA ALA A 67 -25.46 -5.26 -19.69
C ALA A 67 -25.25 -5.02 -21.19
N GLU A 68 -24.00 -4.98 -21.66
CA GLU A 68 -23.68 -4.85 -23.08
C GLU A 68 -24.21 -6.03 -23.90
N GLN A 69 -24.06 -7.26 -23.39
CA GLN A 69 -24.60 -8.45 -24.03
C GLN A 69 -26.13 -8.39 -24.13
N LYS A 70 -26.82 -8.03 -23.04
CA LYS A 70 -28.29 -7.87 -23.05
C LYS A 70 -28.74 -6.77 -24.01
N LEU A 71 -27.98 -5.68 -24.14
CA LEU A 71 -28.29 -4.64 -25.11
C LEU A 71 -28.15 -5.16 -26.54
N LYS A 72 -27.09 -5.91 -26.85
CA LYS A 72 -26.91 -6.54 -28.17
C LYS A 72 -27.98 -7.58 -28.46
N GLU A 73 -28.36 -8.40 -27.48
CA GLU A 73 -29.44 -9.38 -27.62
C GLU A 73 -30.77 -8.69 -27.89
N LYS A 74 -31.09 -7.62 -27.14
CA LYS A 74 -32.29 -6.82 -27.36
C LYS A 74 -32.29 -6.14 -28.72
N ASP A 75 -31.15 -5.60 -29.15
CA ASP A 75 -31.01 -4.96 -30.46
C ASP A 75 -31.12 -5.98 -31.60
N PHE A 76 -30.55 -7.17 -31.43
CA PHE A 76 -30.72 -8.28 -32.36
C PHE A 76 -32.17 -8.78 -32.39
N GLU A 77 -32.83 -8.91 -31.26
CA GLU A 77 -34.24 -9.30 -31.19
C GLU A 77 -35.13 -8.24 -31.87
N TYR A 78 -34.83 -6.96 -31.66
CA TYR A 78 -35.50 -5.87 -32.35
C TYR A 78 -35.26 -5.95 -33.86
N LEU A 79 -34.02 -6.13 -34.29
CA LEU A 79 -33.67 -6.32 -35.70
C LEU A 79 -34.33 -7.58 -36.27
N LEU A 80 -34.40 -8.69 -35.55
CA LEU A 80 -35.03 -9.91 -36.04
C LEU A 80 -36.54 -9.72 -36.27
N ASN A 81 -37.20 -9.05 -35.33
CA ASN A 81 -38.64 -8.84 -35.39
C ASN A 81 -39.04 -7.74 -36.39
N ASN A 82 -38.18 -6.75 -36.62
CA ASN A 82 -38.51 -5.57 -37.43
C ASN A 82 -37.74 -5.51 -38.77
N SER A 83 -36.62 -6.23 -38.91
CA SER A 83 -35.91 -6.35 -40.16
C SER A 83 -36.60 -7.42 -41.00
N THR A 84 -37.43 -6.96 -41.93
CA THR A 84 -37.80 -7.76 -43.10
C THR A 84 -36.54 -7.91 -43.94
N ALA A 85 -35.77 -8.97 -43.69
CA ALA A 85 -34.60 -9.32 -44.48
C ALA A 85 -35.05 -9.75 -45.89
N ASP A 86 -35.39 -8.77 -46.72
CA ASP A 86 -35.81 -8.92 -48.12
C ASP A 86 -34.58 -9.12 -49.03
N TRP A 87 -33.72 -10.09 -48.69
CA TRP A 87 -32.55 -10.44 -49.51
C TRP A 87 -32.92 -10.94 -50.91
N LYS A 88 -34.17 -11.37 -51.10
CA LYS A 88 -34.74 -11.75 -52.40
C LYS A 88 -35.10 -10.56 -53.30
N LYS A 89 -35.10 -9.32 -52.80
CA LYS A 89 -35.43 -8.12 -53.61
C LYS A 89 -34.24 -7.55 -54.38
N TYR A 90 -33.04 -8.11 -54.18
CA TYR A 90 -31.81 -7.68 -54.84
C TYR A 90 -31.20 -8.77 -55.75
N ASN A 91 -31.98 -9.80 -56.11
CA ASN A 91 -31.64 -10.77 -57.17
C ASN A 91 -32.30 -10.39 -58.49
#